data_AF-Q6Q4F1-F1
#
_entry.id   AF-Q6Q4F1-F1
#
_cell.length_a   1.000
_cell.length_b   1.000
_cell.length_c   1.000
_cell.angle_alpha   90.00
_cell.angle_beta   90.00
_cell.angle_gamma   90.00
#
_symmetry.space_group_name_H-M   'P 1'
#
loop_
_entity.id
_entity.type
_entity.pdbx_description
1 polymer ?
#
loop_
_entity_poly.entity_id
_entity_poly.type
_entity_poly.pdbx_seq_one_letter_code
_entity_poly.pdbx_strand_id
1 'polypeptide(L)'
;MVGKVLGIKDLEQFSSRRTSVYLDPECDKFFELPLFIAASSNDITTKCQCFQFSPGKEPALRSYTEIQQLLQQGKKRDVKNILRENSWPINSPIRAQLWPMLCGQHQTKQQMLDGFYWEMVHQVFGTTELSEKPIMLPAFVDATHCLPYHLTSTGRAVADRIVNVLGYDCPDITYSPVMYPITSILLHFMSEEEAYICLAGLVGSKEKVFINQTKLQHEVTWKTVMQIAKKHTKSATSYFQRICPGLKLERIFMDWCWWILAGLPFQHL
;
A
#
# COMPACT_ATOMS: atom_id res chain seq x y z
N MET A 1 -28.98 30.45 -19.51
CA MET A 1 -28.59 29.49 -18.46
C MET A 1 -27.19 29.85 -18.02
N VAL A 2 -27.07 30.42 -16.83
CA VAL A 2 -25.82 30.99 -16.32
C VAL A 2 -24.93 29.84 -15.86
N GLY A 3 -23.78 29.69 -16.52
CA GLY A 3 -22.73 28.75 -16.10
C GLY A 3 -22.24 29.12 -14.72
N LYS A 4 -22.30 28.18 -13.78
CA LYS A 4 -21.74 28.33 -12.45
C LYS A 4 -20.22 28.21 -12.57
N VAL A 5 -19.53 29.36 -12.55
CA VAL A 5 -18.08 29.41 -12.33
C VAL A 5 -17.85 28.97 -10.89
N LEU A 6 -17.23 27.82 -10.70
CA LEU A 6 -16.80 27.36 -9.38
C LEU A 6 -15.76 28.34 -8.85
N GLY A 7 -16.04 28.92 -7.69
CA GLY A 7 -15.21 29.97 -7.09
C GLY A 7 -14.00 29.37 -6.37
N ILE A 8 -12.94 30.16 -6.22
CA ILE A 8 -11.69 29.78 -5.52
C ILE A 8 -11.96 29.27 -4.08
N LYS A 9 -13.08 29.67 -3.46
CA LYS A 9 -13.52 29.17 -2.14
C LYS A 9 -13.98 27.70 -2.14
N ASP A 10 -14.44 27.17 -3.27
CA ASP A 10 -14.80 25.75 -3.39
C ASP A 10 -13.53 24.87 -3.42
N LEU A 11 -12.39 25.40 -3.87
CA LEU A 11 -11.09 24.72 -3.89
C LEU A 11 -10.51 24.54 -2.46
N GLU A 12 -10.69 25.53 -1.59
CA GLU A 12 -10.23 25.45 -0.20
C GLU A 12 -11.00 24.41 0.64
N GLN A 13 -12.25 24.11 0.26
CA GLN A 13 -13.05 23.11 0.97
C GLN A 13 -12.63 21.67 0.64
N PHE A 14 -12.11 21.42 -0.57
CA PHE A 14 -11.48 20.14 -0.95
C PHE A 14 -10.08 19.95 -0.34
N SER A 15 -9.36 21.03 -0.05
CA SER A 15 -8.05 21.03 0.64
C SER A 15 -8.13 20.58 2.12
N SER A 16 -9.33 20.59 2.72
CA SER A 16 -9.52 20.33 4.16
C SER A 16 -9.50 18.84 4.58
N ARG A 17 -9.37 17.90 3.64
CA ARG A 17 -9.28 16.45 3.92
C ARG A 17 -8.00 15.88 3.33
N ARG A 18 -6.90 16.25 3.99
CA ARG A 18 -5.48 15.97 3.68
C ARG A 18 -5.27 14.67 2.87
N THR A 19 -4.85 14.84 1.62
CA THR A 19 -3.79 13.99 1.06
C THR A 19 -2.60 13.99 2.03
N SER A 20 -1.88 12.88 2.15
CA SER A 20 -0.76 12.79 3.10
C SER A 20 0.23 13.94 2.87
N VAL A 21 0.71 14.54 3.96
CA VAL A 21 1.71 15.64 3.92
C VAL A 21 3.08 15.19 3.40
N TYR A 22 3.25 13.88 3.19
CA TYR A 22 4.50 13.28 2.76
C TYR A 22 4.59 13.10 1.24
N LEU A 23 3.58 13.51 0.46
CA LEU A 23 3.58 13.38 -0.99
C LEU A 23 4.38 14.50 -1.67
N ASP A 24 5.14 14.15 -2.70
CA ASP A 24 5.80 15.12 -3.56
C ASP A 24 4.75 15.97 -4.30
N PRO A 25 4.73 17.31 -4.13
CA PRO A 25 3.75 18.19 -4.79
C PRO A 25 3.74 18.09 -6.32
N GLU A 26 4.85 17.68 -6.95
CA GLU A 26 4.90 17.45 -8.40
C GLU A 26 4.24 16.13 -8.79
N CYS A 27 4.36 15.09 -7.94
CA CYS A 27 3.68 13.82 -8.13
C CYS A 27 2.18 13.89 -7.80
N ASP A 28 1.76 14.78 -6.90
CA ASP A 28 0.34 15.02 -6.61
C ASP A 28 -0.44 15.43 -7.88
N LYS A 29 0.19 16.20 -8.77
CA LYS A 29 -0.38 16.54 -10.09
C LYS A 29 -0.53 15.32 -11.00
N PHE A 30 0.35 14.32 -10.86
CA PHE A 30 0.29 13.07 -11.62
C PHE A 30 -0.94 12.23 -11.22
N PHE A 31 -1.34 12.31 -9.94
CA PHE A 31 -2.58 11.71 -9.44
C PHE A 31 -3.85 12.39 -9.96
N GLU A 32 -3.76 13.63 -10.43
CA GLU A 32 -4.88 14.36 -11.06
C GLU A 32 -4.99 14.12 -12.58
N LEU A 33 -3.92 13.68 -13.24
CA LEU A 33 -3.85 13.52 -14.70
C LEU A 33 -4.83 12.49 -15.32
N PRO A 34 -5.20 11.38 -14.66
CA PRO A 34 -6.20 10.44 -15.20
C PRO A 34 -7.58 11.07 -15.42
N LEU A 35 -7.90 12.17 -14.72
CA LEU A 35 -9.14 12.93 -14.93
C LEU A 35 -9.11 13.74 -16.24
N PHE A 36 -7.92 14.17 -16.70
CA PHE A 36 -7.76 14.95 -17.93
C PHE A 36 -7.89 14.11 -19.20
N ILE A 37 -7.35 12.88 -19.20
CA ILE A 37 -7.43 11.99 -20.37
C ILE A 37 -8.88 11.48 -20.58
N ALA A 38 -9.62 11.24 -19.50
CA ALA A 38 -11.05 10.90 -19.59
C ALA A 38 -11.92 12.05 -20.15
N ALA A 39 -11.50 13.31 -19.94
CA ALA A 39 -12.20 14.49 -20.47
C ALA A 39 -11.80 14.84 -21.92
N SER A 40 -10.68 14.31 -22.40
CA SER A 40 -10.11 14.65 -23.71
C SER A 40 -9.50 13.40 -24.35
N SER A 41 -10.30 12.61 -25.06
CA SER A 41 -9.91 11.98 -26.34
C SER A 41 -11.01 11.08 -26.91
N ASN A 42 -11.50 11.46 -28.10
CA ASN A 42 -12.07 10.55 -29.09
C ASN A 42 -10.95 9.79 -29.82
N ASP A 43 -10.02 9.14 -29.11
CA ASP A 43 -8.89 8.50 -29.79
C ASP A 43 -8.52 7.10 -29.34
N ILE A 44 -8.18 6.32 -30.36
CA ILE A 44 -8.07 4.86 -30.39
C ILE A 44 -6.68 4.49 -29.92
N THR A 45 -6.51 4.33 -28.62
CA THR A 45 -5.37 3.59 -28.06
C THR A 45 -5.88 2.37 -27.30
N THR A 46 -5.16 1.28 -27.48
CA THR A 46 -5.49 -0.09 -27.08
C THR A 46 -5.94 -0.15 -25.62
N LYS A 47 -7.25 -0.16 -25.41
CA LYS A 47 -7.90 -0.19 -24.09
C LYS A 47 -7.40 -1.43 -23.32
N CYS A 48 -6.71 -1.23 -22.19
CA CYS A 48 -6.57 -2.31 -21.23
C CYS A 48 -7.97 -2.75 -20.82
N GLN A 49 -8.33 -4.00 -21.12
CA GLN A 49 -9.65 -4.56 -20.78
C GLN A 49 -9.89 -4.67 -19.27
N CYS A 50 -8.89 -4.35 -18.45
CA CYS A 50 -8.98 -4.28 -17.00
C CYS A 50 -9.92 -3.17 -16.49
N PHE A 51 -10.15 -2.11 -17.29
CA PHE A 51 -11.06 -0.99 -16.97
C PHE A 51 -12.04 -0.73 -18.12
N GLN A 52 -12.78 -1.76 -18.56
CA GLN A 52 -13.98 -1.51 -19.35
C GLN A 52 -15.06 -0.95 -18.44
N PHE A 53 -15.10 0.39 -18.34
CA PHE A 53 -16.29 1.10 -17.89
C PHE A 53 -17.41 0.75 -18.87
N SER A 54 -18.32 -0.11 -18.43
CA SER A 54 -19.53 -0.43 -19.18
C SER A 54 -20.33 0.86 -19.37
N PRO A 55 -20.97 1.09 -20.53
CA PRO A 55 -21.87 2.23 -20.72
C PRO A 55 -23.19 1.95 -19.99
N GLY A 56 -23.12 1.93 -18.67
CA GLY A 56 -24.25 1.94 -17.74
C GLY A 56 -24.01 3.05 -16.73
N LYS A 57 -25.05 3.52 -16.03
CA LYS A 57 -24.87 4.39 -14.88
C LYS A 57 -23.95 3.69 -13.89
N GLU A 58 -22.70 4.13 -13.77
CA GLU A 58 -21.80 3.61 -12.75
C GLU A 58 -22.49 3.72 -11.39
N PRO A 59 -22.62 2.62 -10.64
CA PRO A 59 -23.14 2.71 -9.29
C PRO A 59 -22.26 3.66 -8.48
N ALA A 60 -22.89 4.55 -7.71
CA ALA A 60 -22.16 5.48 -6.85
C ALA A 60 -21.17 4.70 -5.96
N LEU A 61 -19.92 5.17 -5.91
CA LEU A 61 -18.87 4.57 -5.10
C LEU A 61 -19.30 4.51 -3.63
N ARG A 62 -19.04 3.38 -2.98
CA ARG A 62 -19.39 3.16 -1.57
C ARG A 62 -18.55 4.05 -0.66
N SER A 63 -19.16 4.55 0.41
CA SER A 63 -18.51 5.43 1.39
C SER A 63 -17.84 4.65 2.53
N TYR A 64 -16.96 5.32 3.28
CA TYR A 64 -16.31 4.76 4.47
C TYR A 64 -17.32 4.30 5.53
N THR A 65 -18.34 5.11 5.82
CA THR A 65 -19.33 4.83 6.88
C THR A 65 -20.14 3.57 6.59
N GLU A 66 -20.49 3.34 5.33
CA GLU A 66 -21.19 2.11 4.93
C GLU A 66 -20.32 0.87 5.14
N ILE A 67 -19.03 0.95 4.79
CA ILE A 67 -18.09 -0.15 4.98
C ILE A 67 -17.87 -0.41 6.48
N GLN A 68 -17.73 0.65 7.27
CA GLN A 68 -17.58 0.57 8.72
C GLN A 68 -18.79 -0.13 9.37
N GLN A 69 -20.01 0.24 8.99
CA GLN A 69 -21.23 -0.41 9.49
C GLN A 69 -21.29 -1.90 9.13
N LEU A 70 -20.95 -2.26 7.89
CA LEU A 70 -20.90 -3.67 7.48
C LEU A 70 -19.85 -4.46 8.27
N LEU A 71 -18.70 -3.85 8.55
CA LEU A 71 -17.63 -4.49 9.32
C LEU A 71 -18.04 -4.70 10.77
N GLN A 72 -18.70 -3.72 11.40
CA GLN A 72 -19.28 -3.82 12.75
C GLN A 72 -20.36 -4.91 12.83
N GLN A 73 -21.14 -5.09 11.77
CA GLN A 73 -22.13 -6.17 11.64
C GLN A 73 -21.50 -7.55 11.34
N GLY A 74 -20.17 -7.64 11.22
CA GLY A 74 -19.47 -8.89 10.91
C GLY A 74 -19.59 -9.34 9.44
N LYS A 75 -20.12 -8.50 8.54
CA LYS A 75 -20.36 -8.81 7.11
C LYS A 75 -19.08 -8.70 6.27
N LYS A 76 -18.03 -9.43 6.66
CA LYS A 76 -16.70 -9.38 6.03
C LYS A 76 -16.71 -9.76 4.54
N ARG A 77 -17.64 -10.64 4.12
CA ARG A 77 -17.79 -11.03 2.70
C ARG A 77 -18.28 -9.86 1.85
N ASP A 78 -19.23 -9.10 2.35
CA ASP A 78 -19.80 -7.95 1.63
C ASP A 78 -18.76 -6.84 1.51
N VAL A 79 -18.04 -6.55 2.60
CA VAL A 79 -16.90 -5.62 2.59
C VAL A 79 -15.85 -6.05 1.55
N LYS A 80 -15.47 -7.34 1.52
CA LYS A 80 -14.51 -7.86 0.55
C LYS A 80 -14.97 -7.66 -0.90
N ASN A 81 -16.25 -7.86 -1.20
CA ASN A 81 -16.77 -7.64 -2.55
C ASN A 81 -16.77 -6.15 -2.91
N ILE A 82 -17.18 -5.28 -1.98
CA ILE A 82 -17.11 -3.82 -2.16
C ILE A 82 -15.68 -3.40 -2.52
N LEU A 83 -14.67 -3.84 -1.76
CA LEU A 83 -13.26 -3.50 -2.01
C LEU A 83 -12.74 -3.97 -3.37
N ARG A 84 -13.29 -5.05 -3.93
CA ARG A 84 -12.88 -5.61 -5.23
C ARG A 84 -13.55 -4.92 -6.42
N GLU A 85 -14.73 -4.35 -6.20
CA GLU A 85 -15.57 -3.79 -7.25
C GLU A 85 -15.58 -2.25 -7.25
N ASN A 86 -15.19 -1.61 -6.14
CA ASN A 86 -15.15 -0.14 -6.01
C ASN A 86 -13.75 0.39 -6.32
N SER A 87 -13.60 1.04 -7.47
CA SER A 87 -12.35 1.68 -7.89
C SER A 87 -12.33 3.15 -7.45
N TRP A 88 -12.07 3.41 -6.17
CA TRP A 88 -11.92 4.79 -5.69
C TRP A 88 -10.73 5.47 -6.36
N PRO A 89 -10.89 6.72 -6.86
CA PRO A 89 -9.80 7.53 -7.39
C PRO A 89 -8.60 7.57 -6.42
N ILE A 90 -7.40 7.67 -6.96
CA ILE A 90 -6.17 7.62 -6.15
C ILE A 90 -6.11 8.76 -5.13
N ASN A 91 -6.58 9.95 -5.51
CA ASN A 91 -6.71 11.14 -4.66
C ASN A 91 -7.95 11.13 -3.74
N SER A 92 -8.70 10.01 -3.68
CA SER A 92 -9.85 9.91 -2.79
C SER A 92 -9.42 9.92 -1.32
N PRO A 93 -10.02 10.75 -0.45
CA PRO A 93 -9.68 10.82 0.96
C PRO A 93 -10.16 9.58 1.75
N ILE A 94 -10.85 8.64 1.11
CA ILE A 94 -11.41 7.47 1.78
C ILE A 94 -10.32 6.57 2.38
N ARG A 95 -9.16 6.45 1.72
CA ARG A 95 -8.05 5.57 2.17
C ARG A 95 -7.52 5.96 3.54
N ALA A 96 -7.47 7.26 3.84
CA ALA A 96 -7.02 7.80 5.13
C ALA A 96 -7.85 7.25 6.32
N GLN A 97 -9.12 6.93 6.11
CA GLN A 97 -9.98 6.34 7.14
C GLN A 97 -10.13 4.82 6.98
N LEU A 98 -10.23 4.37 5.73
CA LEU A 98 -10.53 2.98 5.40
C LEU A 98 -9.36 2.05 5.72
N TRP A 99 -8.13 2.42 5.38
CA TRP A 99 -6.97 1.54 5.58
C TRP A 99 -6.62 1.30 7.05
N PRO A 100 -6.60 2.32 7.93
CA PRO A 100 -6.43 2.09 9.36
C PRO A 100 -7.47 1.13 9.94
N MET A 101 -8.75 1.30 9.58
CA MET A 101 -9.81 0.39 10.00
C MET A 101 -9.60 -1.04 9.48
N LEU A 102 -9.20 -1.20 8.21
CA LEU A 102 -8.98 -2.51 7.61
C LEU A 102 -7.76 -3.23 8.21
N CYS A 103 -6.67 -2.53 8.50
CA CYS A 103 -5.50 -3.13 9.16
C CYS A 103 -5.80 -3.46 10.62
N GLY A 104 -6.50 -2.55 11.32
CA GLY A 104 -6.84 -2.67 12.73
C GLY A 104 -7.71 -3.89 13.07
N GLN A 105 -8.53 -4.38 12.13
CA GLN A 105 -9.39 -5.56 12.36
C GLN A 105 -8.61 -6.86 12.63
N HIS A 106 -7.29 -6.86 12.36
CA HIS A 106 -6.40 -8.01 12.50
C HIS A 106 -5.48 -7.92 13.73
N GLN A 107 -5.54 -6.81 14.46
CA GLN A 107 -4.78 -6.63 15.69
C GLN A 107 -5.27 -7.61 16.76
N THR A 108 -4.32 -8.21 17.47
CA THR A 108 -4.63 -9.14 18.57
C THR A 108 -4.54 -8.51 19.95
N LYS A 109 -3.86 -7.36 20.06
CA LYS A 109 -3.86 -6.51 21.27
C LYS A 109 -4.87 -5.39 21.03
N GLN A 110 -5.82 -5.21 21.94
CA GLN A 110 -6.65 -4.00 22.00
C GLN A 110 -5.72 -2.79 22.09
N GLN A 111 -5.93 -1.81 21.20
CA GLN A 111 -5.27 -0.48 21.16
C GLN A 111 -3.85 -0.47 21.72
N MET A 112 -2.84 -0.44 20.84
CA MET A 112 -1.60 0.25 21.23
C MET A 112 -2.04 1.59 21.82
N LEU A 113 -1.75 1.79 23.11
CA LEU A 113 -2.20 2.95 23.87
C LEU A 113 -1.83 4.21 23.07
N ASP A 114 -2.70 5.21 23.11
CA ASP A 114 -2.38 6.52 22.53
C ASP A 114 -1.00 6.96 23.03
N GLY A 115 -0.09 7.28 22.11
CA GLY A 115 1.29 7.64 22.45
C GLY A 115 2.31 6.50 22.55
N PHE A 116 1.91 5.22 22.49
CA PHE A 116 2.86 4.08 22.57
C PHE A 116 3.94 4.15 21.48
N TYR A 117 3.57 4.55 20.26
CA TYR A 117 4.52 4.73 19.17
C TYR A 117 5.59 5.77 19.53
N TRP A 118 5.18 6.91 20.08
CA TRP A 118 6.08 8.00 20.44
C TRP A 118 6.98 7.66 21.62
N GLU A 119 6.52 6.83 22.56
CA GLU A 119 7.38 6.24 23.60
C GLU A 119 8.48 5.38 23.00
N MET A 120 8.15 4.53 22.02
CA MET A 120 9.15 3.70 21.32
C MET A 120 10.12 4.55 20.50
N VAL A 121 9.64 5.60 19.83
CA VAL A 121 10.50 6.57 19.14
C VAL A 121 11.51 7.17 20.12
N HIS A 122 11.06 7.59 21.31
CA HIS A 122 11.95 8.15 22.32
C HIS A 122 12.94 7.11 22.85
N GLN A 123 12.55 5.86 23.02
CA GLN A 123 13.46 4.79 23.46
C GLN A 123 14.54 4.48 22.41
N VAL A 124 14.19 4.49 21.12
CA VAL A 124 15.13 4.15 20.04
C VAL A 124 16.06 5.33 19.70
N PHE A 125 15.53 6.55 19.66
CA PHE A 125 16.24 7.72 19.14
C PHE A 125 16.59 8.78 20.19
N GLY A 126 16.02 8.71 21.40
CA GLY A 126 16.19 9.72 22.46
C GLY A 126 15.46 11.04 22.20
N THR A 127 14.76 11.19 21.07
CA THR A 127 14.06 12.41 20.65
C THR A 127 12.91 12.08 19.71
N THR A 128 11.90 12.95 19.66
CA THR A 128 10.83 12.91 18.65
C THR A 128 11.15 13.75 17.41
N GLU A 129 12.23 14.54 17.45
CA GLU A 129 12.71 15.29 16.29
C GLU A 129 13.15 14.34 15.18
N LEU A 130 12.69 14.63 13.96
CA LEU A 130 13.05 13.83 12.80
C LEU A 130 14.46 14.21 12.33
N SER A 131 15.35 13.22 12.22
CA SER A 131 16.70 13.45 11.72
C SER A 131 16.68 13.87 10.25
N GLU A 132 17.39 14.95 9.92
CA GLU A 132 17.66 15.33 8.53
C GLU A 132 18.71 14.41 7.87
N LYS A 133 19.52 13.73 8.68
CA LYS A 133 20.53 12.77 8.20
C LYS A 133 19.89 11.40 7.99
N PRO A 134 20.26 10.68 6.91
CA PRO A 134 19.83 9.31 6.72
C PRO A 134 20.17 8.45 7.94
N ILE A 135 19.18 7.73 8.45
CA ILE A 135 19.36 6.81 9.58
C ILE A 135 19.67 5.41 9.06
N MET A 136 20.41 4.63 9.85
CA MET A 136 20.68 3.23 9.51
C MET A 136 19.38 2.43 9.62
N LEU A 137 19.09 1.61 8.62
CA LEU A 137 17.93 0.72 8.62
C LEU A 137 18.26 -0.64 9.27
N PRO A 138 17.29 -1.30 9.92
CA PRO A 138 17.50 -2.60 10.54
C PRO A 138 17.76 -3.69 9.49
N ALA A 139 18.57 -4.69 9.84
CA ALA A 139 19.09 -5.70 8.91
C ALA A 139 18.02 -6.59 8.22
N PHE A 140 16.76 -6.56 8.67
CA PHE A 140 15.68 -7.30 8.02
C PHE A 140 15.18 -6.64 6.73
N VAL A 141 15.49 -5.36 6.48
CA VAL A 141 15.12 -4.70 5.23
C VAL A 141 16.03 -5.13 4.10
N ASP A 142 15.52 -5.07 2.88
CA ASP A 142 16.35 -5.16 1.69
C ASP A 142 16.77 -3.76 1.22
N ALA A 143 18.06 -3.46 1.34
CA ALA A 143 18.62 -2.16 0.97
C ALA A 143 18.41 -1.83 -0.52
N THR A 144 18.26 -2.83 -1.40
CA THR A 144 17.97 -2.58 -2.82
C THR A 144 16.50 -2.30 -3.09
N HIS A 145 15.62 -2.58 -2.13
CA HIS A 145 14.16 -2.47 -2.28
C HIS A 145 13.50 -1.63 -1.17
N CYS A 146 14.20 -0.59 -0.70
CA CYS A 146 13.60 0.48 0.11
C CYS A 146 12.82 1.44 -0.81
N LEU A 147 11.72 0.96 -1.39
CA LEU A 147 10.96 1.64 -2.44
C LEU A 147 10.19 2.86 -1.87
N PRO A 148 10.56 4.11 -2.23
CA PRO A 148 9.94 5.29 -1.65
C PRO A 148 8.67 5.75 -2.38
N TYR A 149 8.41 5.21 -3.57
CA TYR A 149 7.35 5.64 -4.48
C TYR A 149 7.34 7.17 -4.68
N HIS A 150 6.30 7.87 -4.19
CA HIS A 150 6.13 9.32 -4.37
C HIS A 150 6.28 10.08 -3.04
N LEU A 151 6.92 9.46 -2.05
CA LEU A 151 7.25 10.13 -0.79
C LEU A 151 8.33 11.19 -1.01
N THR A 152 8.17 12.32 -0.33
CA THR A 152 9.21 13.37 -0.16
C THR A 152 10.40 12.84 0.64
N SER A 153 11.47 13.63 0.75
CA SER A 153 12.59 13.35 1.67
C SER A 153 12.11 13.16 3.10
N THR A 154 11.20 14.01 3.57
CA THR A 154 10.56 13.89 4.88
C THR A 154 9.78 12.58 5.01
N GLY A 155 8.98 12.23 4.00
CA GLY A 155 8.24 10.97 3.98
C GLY A 155 9.15 9.74 4.08
N ARG A 156 10.30 9.77 3.40
CA ARG A 156 11.31 8.70 3.49
C ARG A 156 11.94 8.62 4.87
N ALA A 157 12.33 9.74 5.46
CA ALA A 157 12.87 9.75 6.83
C ALA A 157 11.84 9.24 7.87
N VAL A 158 10.56 9.54 7.66
CA VAL A 158 9.46 8.98 8.45
C VAL A 158 9.36 7.46 8.26
N ALA A 159 9.42 6.96 7.03
CA ALA A 159 9.43 5.52 6.76
C ALA A 159 10.62 4.82 7.43
N ASP A 160 11.82 5.41 7.35
CA ASP A 160 13.01 4.89 8.01
C ASP A 160 12.80 4.77 9.53
N ARG A 161 12.20 5.79 10.15
CA ARG A 161 11.93 5.82 11.60
C ARG A 161 10.93 4.75 12.00
N ILE A 162 9.80 4.63 11.28
CA ILE A 162 8.78 3.59 11.53
C ILE A 162 9.40 2.20 11.47
N VAL A 163 10.23 1.91 10.46
CA VAL A 163 10.83 0.58 10.27
C VAL A 163 11.84 0.27 11.38
N ASN A 164 12.60 1.26 11.85
CA ASN A 164 13.48 1.11 13.02
C ASN A 164 12.68 0.81 14.30
N VAL A 165 11.60 1.55 14.55
CA VAL A 165 10.73 1.33 15.71
C VAL A 165 10.10 -0.06 15.68
N LEU A 166 9.61 -0.51 14.52
CA LEU A 166 9.11 -1.88 14.35
C LEU A 166 10.18 -2.93 14.62
N GLY A 167 11.42 -2.70 14.18
CA GLY A 167 12.54 -3.60 14.45
C GLY A 167 12.87 -3.73 15.94
N TYR A 168 12.66 -2.65 16.69
CA TYR A 168 12.84 -2.63 18.14
C TYR A 168 11.68 -3.32 18.88
N ASP A 169 10.43 -3.03 18.52
CA ASP A 169 9.23 -3.61 19.17
C ASP A 169 9.00 -5.09 18.78
N CYS A 170 9.42 -5.50 17.58
CA CYS A 170 9.21 -6.84 17.04
C CYS A 170 10.55 -7.54 16.71
N PRO A 171 11.30 -8.02 17.72
CA PRO A 171 12.62 -8.63 17.53
C PRO A 171 12.61 -9.94 16.72
N ASP A 172 11.45 -10.58 16.57
CA ASP A 172 11.28 -11.80 15.77
C ASP A 172 11.38 -11.54 14.25
N ILE A 173 11.31 -10.27 13.83
CA ILE A 173 11.48 -9.86 12.43
C ILE A 173 12.96 -9.91 12.07
N THR A 174 13.36 -10.97 11.40
CA THR A 174 14.76 -11.24 11.01
C THR A 174 15.02 -11.05 9.52
N TYR A 175 13.97 -11.09 8.69
CA TYR A 175 14.03 -10.82 7.26
C TYR A 175 12.64 -10.51 6.70
N SER A 176 12.44 -9.27 6.25
CA SER A 176 11.15 -8.78 5.73
C SER A 176 11.39 -7.70 4.66
N PRO A 177 11.80 -8.09 3.44
CA PRO A 177 12.07 -7.14 2.36
C PRO A 177 10.84 -6.32 1.95
N VAL A 178 9.64 -6.84 2.22
CA VAL A 178 8.35 -6.22 1.88
C VAL A 178 7.94 -5.13 2.88
N MET A 179 8.61 -5.03 4.04
CA MET A 179 8.22 -4.12 5.11
C MET A 179 8.27 -2.66 4.63
N TYR A 180 9.42 -2.25 4.11
CA TYR A 180 9.66 -0.86 3.75
C TYR A 180 8.74 -0.36 2.61
N PRO A 181 8.53 -1.12 1.51
CA PRO A 181 7.55 -0.75 0.49
C PRO A 181 6.14 -0.56 1.04
N ILE A 182 5.66 -1.45 1.91
CA ILE A 182 4.31 -1.33 2.50
C ILE A 182 4.23 -0.09 3.42
N THR A 183 5.26 0.16 4.24
CA THR A 183 5.35 1.40 5.04
C THR A 183 5.21 2.63 4.16
N SER A 184 5.94 2.65 3.04
CA SER A 184 5.92 3.77 2.12
C SER A 184 4.54 3.96 1.49
N ILE A 185 3.87 2.89 1.05
CA ILE A 185 2.51 2.94 0.51
C ILE A 185 1.50 3.50 1.52
N LEU A 186 1.55 3.04 2.78
CA LEU A 186 0.67 3.55 3.84
C LEU A 186 0.83 5.06 4.04
N LEU A 187 2.08 5.54 4.08
CA LEU A 187 2.41 6.95 4.26
C LEU A 187 1.93 7.86 3.13
N HIS A 188 1.43 7.35 2.00
CA HIS A 188 0.77 8.18 0.99
C HIS A 188 -0.62 8.64 1.43
N PHE A 189 -1.22 8.00 2.43
CA PHE A 189 -2.63 8.23 2.79
C PHE A 189 -2.88 8.48 4.28
N MET A 190 -1.87 8.34 5.15
CA MET A 190 -2.05 8.50 6.59
C MET A 190 -0.79 9.08 7.26
N SER A 191 -0.93 9.44 8.53
CA SER A 191 0.17 9.92 9.36
C SER A 191 1.17 8.81 9.73
N GLU A 192 2.31 9.21 10.27
CA GLU A 192 3.36 8.31 10.75
C GLU A 192 2.86 7.27 11.77
N GLU A 193 2.16 7.71 12.82
CA GLU A 193 1.67 6.82 13.87
C GLU A 193 0.57 5.88 13.35
N GLU A 194 -0.34 6.37 12.50
CA GLU A 194 -1.35 5.53 11.86
C GLU A 194 -0.72 4.44 10.99
N ALA A 195 0.35 4.77 10.24
CA ALA A 195 1.08 3.81 9.42
C ALA A 195 1.77 2.75 10.29
N TYR A 196 2.40 3.15 11.40
CA TYR A 196 2.95 2.21 12.38
C TYR A 196 1.88 1.27 12.95
N ILE A 197 0.72 1.80 13.38
CA ILE A 197 -0.38 1.01 13.95
C ILE A 197 -0.93 0.01 12.92
N CYS A 198 -1.02 0.42 11.65
CA CYS A 198 -1.38 -0.48 10.55
C CYS A 198 -0.38 -1.63 10.44
N LEU A 199 0.91 -1.31 10.34
CA LEU A 199 1.98 -2.30 10.20
C LEU A 199 2.03 -3.27 11.38
N ALA A 200 1.98 -2.77 12.62
CA ALA A 200 1.95 -3.60 13.81
C ALA A 200 0.76 -4.58 13.80
N GLY A 201 -0.41 -4.15 13.31
CA GLY A 201 -1.57 -5.02 13.12
C GLY A 201 -1.39 -6.10 12.05
N LEU A 202 -0.75 -5.76 10.92
CA LEU A 202 -0.48 -6.71 9.83
C LEU A 202 0.62 -7.72 10.21
N VAL A 203 1.67 -7.26 10.90
CA VAL A 203 2.77 -8.08 11.42
C VAL A 203 2.29 -9.00 12.54
N GLY A 204 1.52 -8.47 13.48
CA GLY A 204 1.00 -9.21 14.64
C GLY A 204 -0.26 -10.05 14.37
N SER A 205 -0.68 -10.19 13.11
CA SER A 205 -1.87 -10.96 12.77
C SER A 205 -1.65 -12.46 13.00
N LYS A 206 -2.57 -13.10 13.74
CA LYS A 206 -2.46 -14.54 14.06
C LYS A 206 -3.18 -15.46 13.09
N GLU A 207 -4.19 -14.95 12.38
CA GLU A 207 -5.02 -15.76 11.48
C GLU A 207 -4.68 -15.58 10.00
N LYS A 208 -4.32 -14.37 9.60
CA LYS A 208 -4.04 -14.03 8.20
C LYS A 208 -2.58 -13.64 8.05
N VAL A 209 -1.92 -14.20 7.04
CA VAL A 209 -0.56 -13.82 6.69
C VAL A 209 -0.61 -12.61 5.76
N PHE A 210 0.03 -11.52 6.18
CA PHE A 210 0.21 -10.31 5.38
C PHE A 210 1.67 -10.09 5.01
N ILE A 211 2.55 -10.08 6.02
CA ILE A 211 3.97 -9.76 5.89
C ILE A 211 4.79 -10.92 6.48
N ASN A 212 5.67 -11.50 5.66
CA ASN A 212 6.64 -12.50 6.12
C ASN A 212 7.78 -11.83 6.89
N GLN A 213 8.18 -12.43 8.01
CA GLN A 213 9.11 -11.84 8.97
C GLN A 213 10.45 -12.59 9.06
N THR A 214 10.55 -13.77 8.44
CA THR A 214 11.76 -14.60 8.43
C THR A 214 12.13 -15.09 7.03
N LYS A 215 13.41 -15.45 6.83
CA LYS A 215 13.89 -16.03 5.57
C LYS A 215 13.15 -17.32 5.21
N LEU A 216 12.85 -18.15 6.21
CA LEU A 216 12.11 -19.39 6.01
C LEU A 216 10.69 -19.14 5.50
N GLN A 217 9.97 -18.19 6.12
CA GLN A 217 8.63 -17.80 5.66
C GLN A 217 8.68 -17.26 4.23
N HIS A 218 9.63 -16.36 3.94
CA HIS A 218 9.85 -15.86 2.58
C HIS A 218 10.11 -16.99 1.57
N GLU A 219 10.97 -17.95 1.92
CA GLU A 219 11.30 -19.08 1.08
C GLU A 219 10.09 -19.99 0.79
N VAL A 220 9.34 -20.32 1.82
CA VAL A 220 8.12 -21.13 1.70
C VAL A 220 7.09 -20.41 0.84
N THR A 221 6.94 -19.09 0.98
CA THR A 221 5.98 -18.31 0.18
C THR A 221 6.32 -18.33 -1.30
N TRP A 222 7.54 -17.99 -1.71
CA TRP A 222 7.85 -17.95 -3.14
C TRP A 222 7.83 -19.34 -3.78
N LYS A 223 8.21 -20.40 -3.03
CA LYS A 223 8.04 -21.79 -3.48
C LYS A 223 6.57 -22.14 -3.66
N THR A 224 5.70 -21.72 -2.75
CA THR A 224 4.26 -21.92 -2.85
C THR A 224 3.69 -21.23 -4.09
N VAL A 225 4.06 -19.97 -4.33
CA VAL A 225 3.68 -19.22 -5.55
C VAL A 225 4.14 -19.96 -6.81
N MET A 226 5.37 -20.46 -6.84
CA MET A 226 5.89 -21.25 -7.96
C MET A 226 5.07 -22.53 -8.20
N GLN A 227 4.70 -23.28 -7.15
CA GLN A 227 3.91 -24.50 -7.29
C GLN A 227 2.50 -24.22 -7.82
N ILE A 228 1.89 -23.11 -7.37
CA ILE A 228 0.60 -22.66 -7.91
C ILE A 228 0.74 -22.29 -9.39
N ALA A 229 1.79 -21.54 -9.76
CA ALA A 229 2.05 -21.16 -11.15
C ALA A 229 2.27 -22.38 -12.07
N LYS A 230 3.00 -23.40 -11.61
CA LYS A 230 3.18 -24.67 -12.36
C LYS A 230 1.86 -25.38 -12.67
N LYS A 231 0.79 -25.13 -11.91
CA LYS A 231 -0.56 -25.66 -12.16
C LYS A 231 -1.41 -24.72 -13.00
N HIS A 232 -1.48 -23.45 -12.63
CA HIS A 232 -2.43 -22.49 -13.20
C HIS A 232 -1.89 -21.73 -14.42
N THR A 233 -0.58 -21.56 -14.53
CA THR A 233 0.09 -20.84 -15.63
C THR A 233 1.19 -21.70 -16.27
N LYS A 234 0.95 -23.02 -16.33
CA LYS A 234 1.91 -24.02 -16.85
C LYS A 234 2.48 -23.63 -18.21
N SER A 235 1.63 -23.20 -19.13
CA SER A 235 2.04 -22.79 -20.49
C SER A 235 3.11 -21.69 -20.47
N ALA A 236 2.99 -20.70 -19.57
CA ALA A 236 3.98 -19.64 -19.42
C ALA A 236 5.30 -20.17 -18.82
N THR A 237 5.22 -20.96 -17.76
CA THR A 237 6.44 -21.54 -17.13
C THR A 237 7.20 -22.46 -18.09
N SER A 238 6.49 -23.29 -18.86
CA SER A 238 7.08 -24.14 -19.91
C SER A 238 7.68 -23.33 -21.04
N TYR A 239 7.02 -22.22 -21.43
CA TYR A 239 7.52 -21.33 -22.45
C TYR A 239 8.89 -20.76 -22.06
N PHE A 240 9.05 -20.25 -20.83
CA PHE A 240 10.33 -19.73 -20.34
C PHE A 240 11.45 -20.77 -20.39
N GLN A 241 11.18 -22.00 -19.96
CA GLN A 241 12.18 -23.08 -19.99
C GLN A 241 12.55 -23.49 -21.42
N ARG A 242 11.61 -23.38 -22.38
CA ARG A 242 11.86 -23.69 -23.78
C ARG A 242 12.73 -22.62 -24.46
N ILE A 243 12.45 -21.35 -24.23
CA ILE A 243 13.20 -20.24 -24.86
C ILE A 243 14.55 -19.98 -24.17
N CYS A 244 14.70 -20.40 -22.91
CA CYS A 244 15.94 -20.27 -22.15
C CYS A 244 16.31 -21.63 -21.52
N PRO A 245 16.95 -22.53 -22.29
CA PRO A 245 17.39 -23.82 -21.78
C PRO A 245 18.35 -23.66 -20.58
N GLY A 246 18.13 -24.45 -19.52
CA GLY A 246 18.93 -24.38 -18.28
C GLY A 246 18.47 -23.33 -17.26
N LEU A 247 17.46 -22.53 -17.59
CA LEU A 247 16.83 -21.59 -16.66
C LEU A 247 16.21 -22.30 -15.46
N LYS A 248 16.59 -21.87 -14.26
CA LYS A 248 16.00 -22.30 -12.99
C LYS A 248 14.81 -21.39 -12.65
N LEU A 249 13.59 -21.93 -12.70
CA LEU A 249 12.36 -21.17 -12.38
C LEU A 249 12.40 -20.59 -10.96
N GLU A 250 13.13 -21.23 -10.05
CA GLU A 250 13.36 -20.74 -8.69
C GLU A 250 13.91 -19.31 -8.70
N ARG A 251 14.87 -18.99 -9.58
CA ARG A 251 15.43 -17.64 -9.69
C ARG A 251 14.41 -16.59 -10.13
N ILE A 252 13.43 -16.99 -10.94
CA ILE A 252 12.34 -16.10 -11.38
C ILE A 252 11.37 -15.87 -10.23
N PHE A 253 10.95 -16.94 -9.57
CA PHE A 253 9.91 -16.86 -8.54
C PHE A 253 10.42 -16.30 -7.21
N MET A 254 11.72 -16.31 -6.92
CA MET A 254 12.28 -15.61 -5.75
C MET A 254 11.89 -14.12 -5.73
N ASP A 255 11.77 -13.49 -6.91
CA ASP A 255 11.46 -12.07 -7.06
C ASP A 255 9.97 -11.78 -7.34
N TRP A 256 9.08 -12.76 -7.12
CA TRP A 256 7.66 -12.65 -7.52
C TRP A 256 6.95 -11.40 -6.97
N CYS A 257 7.27 -10.98 -5.74
CA CYS A 257 6.63 -9.82 -5.11
C CYS A 257 7.08 -8.51 -5.75
N TRP A 258 8.25 -8.48 -6.40
CA TRP A 258 8.78 -7.30 -7.07
C TRP A 258 8.12 -7.02 -8.41
N TRP A 259 7.52 -8.02 -9.05
CA TRP A 259 6.65 -7.76 -10.21
C TRP A 259 5.47 -6.86 -9.85
N ILE A 260 5.01 -6.94 -8.60
CA ILE A 260 3.95 -6.12 -8.05
C ILE A 260 4.56 -4.82 -7.53
N LEU A 261 5.35 -4.89 -6.47
CA LEU A 261 5.76 -3.72 -5.69
C LEU A 261 6.77 -2.81 -6.39
N ALA A 262 7.61 -3.35 -7.28
CA ALA A 262 8.61 -2.60 -8.03
C ALA A 262 8.28 -2.52 -9.53
N GLY A 263 7.22 -3.19 -9.98
CA GLY A 263 6.87 -3.32 -11.40
C GLY A 263 5.56 -2.63 -11.78
N LEU A 264 4.51 -2.74 -10.96
CA LEU A 264 3.23 -2.13 -11.29
C LEU A 264 3.26 -0.62 -11.05
N PRO A 265 2.57 0.17 -11.91
CA PRO A 265 2.34 1.58 -11.63
C PRO A 265 1.57 1.78 -10.32
N PHE A 266 1.87 2.86 -9.57
CA PHE A 266 1.36 3.09 -8.22
C PHE A 266 -0.17 3.02 -8.10
N GLN A 267 -0.92 3.44 -9.12
CA GLN A 267 -2.39 3.36 -9.11
C GLN A 267 -2.95 1.93 -9.06
N HIS A 268 -2.12 0.90 -9.27
CA HIS A 268 -2.47 -0.51 -9.13
C HIS A 268 -2.04 -1.11 -7.78
N LEU A 269 -1.28 -0.38 -6.96
CA LEU A 269 -0.86 -0.76 -5.60
C LEU A 269 -1.92 -0.36 -4.58
#